data_AF-A0A923DFT9-F1
#
_entry.id   AF-A0A923DFT9-F1
#
_cell.length_a   1.000
_cell.length_b   1.000
_cell.length_c   1.000
_cell.angle_alpha   90.00
_cell.angle_beta   90.00
_cell.angle_gamma   90.00
#
_symmetry.space_group_name_H-M   'P 1'
#
loop_
_entity.id
_entity.type
_entity.pdbx_description
1 polymer ?
#
loop_
_entity_poly.entity_id
_entity_poly.type
_entity_poly.pdbx_seq_one_letter_code
_entity_poly.pdbx_strand_id
1 'polypeptide(L)' 'MVTKQLDITKEHCPMTFVKTKIELSRLRPGDLLEVLLTEGEPLENVPRSAAEQGFKVLEIIHVKDNIHKITIEK' A
#
# COMPACT_ATOMS: atom_id res chain seq x y z
N MET A 1 -12.25 12.32 -6.10
CA MET A 1 -11.43 11.14 -5.82
C MET A 1 -10.01 11.46 -6.21
N VAL A 2 -9.08 11.43 -5.25
CA VAL A 2 -7.65 11.61 -5.53
C VAL A 2 -6.99 10.23 -5.42
N THR A 3 -6.22 9.87 -6.44
CA THR A 3 -5.34 8.70 -6.39
C THR A 3 -3.94 9.19 -6.08
N LYS A 4 -3.38 8.74 -4.95
CA LYS A 4 -2.02 9.04 -4.55
C LYS A 4 -1.14 7.82 -4.75
N GLN A 5 0.08 8.03 -5.22
CA GLN A 5 1.07 6.95 -5.37
C GLN A 5 2.14 7.06 -4.28
N LEU A 6 2.50 5.90 -3.73
CA LEU A 6 3.56 5.74 -2.76
C LEU A 6 4.48 4.61 -3.20
N ASP A 7 5.76 4.91 -3.40
CA ASP A 7 6.77 3.90 -3.70
C ASP A 7 7.53 3.54 -2.41
N ILE A 8 7.42 2.28 -2.00
CA ILE A 8 8.15 1.68 -0.87
C ILE A 8 9.06 0.53 -1.32
N THR A 9 9.35 0.39 -2.61
CA THR A 9 10.19 -0.69 -3.15
C THR A 9 11.62 -0.70 -2.58
N LYS A 10 12.10 0.45 -2.11
CA LYS A 10 13.42 0.63 -1.48
C LYS A 10 13.36 0.64 0.05
N GLU A 11 12.18 0.51 0.62
CA GLU A 11 11.99 0.56 2.06
C GLU A 11 12.00 -0.84 2.65
N HIS A 12 12.54 -0.94 3.86
CA HIS A 12 12.56 -2.19 4.62
C HIS A 12 11.58 -2.12 5.78
N CYS A 13 11.18 -3.28 6.30
CA CYS A 13 10.33 -3.36 7.48
C CYS A 13 11.03 -2.69 8.69
N PRO A 14 10.33 -1.88 9.51
CA PRO A 14 8.88 -1.60 9.50
C PRO A 14 8.46 -0.37 8.68
N MET A 15 9.38 0.28 7.96
CA MET A 15 9.11 1.55 7.28
C MET A 15 8.08 1.43 6.15
N THR A 16 8.04 0.27 5.48
CA THR A 16 7.03 -0.06 4.44
C THR A 16 5.60 0.13 4.96
N PHE A 17 5.30 -0.43 6.13
CA PHE A 17 3.99 -0.29 6.76
C PHE A 17 3.78 1.13 7.31
N VAL A 18 4.77 1.69 8.00
CA VAL A 18 4.65 3.02 8.62
C VAL A 18 4.34 4.10 7.57
N LYS A 19 5.05 4.10 6.44
CA LYS A 19 4.80 5.06 5.35
C LYS A 19 3.41 4.87 4.73
N THR A 20 3.04 3.63 4.44
CA THR A 20 1.71 3.32 3.88
C THR A 20 0.60 3.80 4.81
N LYS A 21 0.73 3.54 6.12
CA LYS A 21 -0.22 4.00 7.12
C LYS A 21 -0.30 5.51 7.21
N ILE A 22 0.84 6.21 7.24
CA ILE A 22 0.87 7.68 7.31
C ILE A 22 0.17 8.28 6.09
N GLU A 23 0.43 7.75 4.90
CA GLU A 23 -0.21 8.23 3.68
C GLU A 23 -1.71 7.95 3.65
N LEU A 24 -2.14 6.73 4.03
CA LEU A 24 -3.58 6.43 4.22
C LEU A 24 -4.20 7.37 5.26
N SER A 25 -3.56 7.61 6.40
CA SER A 25 -4.08 8.53 7.42
C SER A 25 -4.25 9.97 6.91
N ARG A 26 -3.45 10.40 5.94
CA ARG A 26 -3.56 11.73 5.30
C ARG A 26 -4.66 11.83 4.24
N LEU A 27 -5.10 10.71 3.68
CA LEU A 27 -6.17 10.68 2.67
C LEU A 27 -7.55 10.91 3.29
N ARG A 28 -8.54 11.28 2.46
CA ARG A 28 -9.94 11.35 2.88
C ARG A 28 -10.65 10.03 2.60
N PRO A 29 -11.77 9.72 3.29
CA PRO A 29 -12.60 8.58 2.94
C PRO A 29 -13.01 8.62 1.46
N GLY A 30 -12.82 7.51 0.74
CA GLY A 30 -13.04 7.38 -0.70
C GLY A 30 -11.89 7.86 -1.60
N ASP A 31 -10.76 8.29 -1.03
CA ASP A 31 -9.52 8.48 -1.78
C ASP A 31 -8.73 7.16 -1.87
N LEU A 32 -7.92 7.04 -2.91
CA LEU A 32 -7.16 5.82 -3.24
C LEU A 32 -5.66 6.04 -3.03
N LEU A 33 -5.00 5.04 -2.45
CA LEU A 33 -3.55 4.94 -2.35
C LEU A 33 -3.05 3.76 -3.17
N GLU A 34 -2.26 4.04 -4.20
CA GLU A 34 -1.50 3.05 -4.94
C GLU A 34 -0.11 2.92 -4.30
N VAL A 35 0.24 1.73 -3.80
CA VAL A 35 1.52 1.47 -3.16
C VAL A 35 2.33 0.51 -4.03
N LEU A 36 3.51 0.94 -4.47
CA LEU A 36 4.47 0.08 -5.16
C LEU A 36 5.41 -0.53 -4.12
N LEU A 37 5.51 -1.85 -4.11
CA LEU A 37 6.29 -2.60 -3.15
C LEU A 37 6.93 -3.82 -3.79
N THR A 38 7.95 -4.37 -3.14
CA THR A 38 8.60 -5.59 -3.61
C THR A 38 7.86 -6.84 -3.14
N GLU A 39 7.97 -7.91 -3.91
CA GLU A 39 7.47 -9.24 -3.58
C GLU A 39 8.12 -9.75 -2.29
N GLY A 40 7.38 -10.59 -1.57
CA GLY A 40 7.77 -11.15 -0.29
C GLY A 40 7.09 -10.42 0.87
N GLU A 41 7.85 -10.09 1.90
CA GLU A 41 7.32 -9.59 3.16
C GLU A 41 6.41 -8.34 3.04
N PRO A 42 6.73 -7.32 2.22
CA PRO A 42 5.87 -6.15 2.07
C PRO A 42 4.53 -6.48 1.40
N LEU A 43 4.51 -7.42 0.45
CA LEU A 43 3.31 -7.81 -0.27
C LEU A 43 2.32 -8.56 0.62
N GLU A 44 2.80 -9.29 1.63
CA GLU A 44 1.93 -9.96 2.59
C GLU A 44 1.52 -9.02 3.73
N ASN A 45 2.46 -8.25 4.27
CA ASN A 45 2.22 -7.43 5.45
C ASN A 45 1.40 -6.18 5.17
N VAL A 46 1.65 -5.47 4.07
CA VAL A 46 0.96 -4.20 3.78
C VAL A 46 -0.55 -4.38 3.59
N PRO A 47 -1.05 -5.26 2.69
CA PRO A 47 -2.49 -5.46 2.55
C PRO A 47 -3.13 -6.05 3.80
N ARG A 48 -2.45 -6.96 4.50
CA ARG A 48 -2.93 -7.51 5.77
C ARG A 48 -3.13 -6.41 6.82
N SER A 49 -2.11 -5.60 7.06
CA SER A 49 -2.21 -4.53 8.05
C SER A 49 -3.13 -3.40 7.60
N ALA A 50 -3.30 -3.16 6.29
CA ALA A 50 -4.34 -2.24 5.80
C ALA A 50 -5.74 -2.75 6.16
N ALA A 51 -6.02 -4.04 5.92
CA ALA A 51 -7.29 -4.66 6.29
C ALA A 51 -7.53 -4.69 7.81
N GLU A 52 -6.50 -4.95 8.62
CA GLU A 52 -6.58 -4.91 10.10
C GLU A 52 -6.92 -3.51 10.63
N GLN A 53 -6.54 -2.45 9.92
CA GLN A 53 -6.88 -1.06 10.25
C GLN A 53 -8.27 -0.65 9.74
N GLY A 54 -8.97 -1.53 9.00
CA GLY A 54 -10.28 -1.27 8.42
C GLY A 54 -10.24 -0.58 7.04
N PHE A 55 -9.08 -0.48 6.41
CA PHE A 55 -8.97 -0.01 5.03
C PHE A 55 -9.31 -1.12 4.04
N LYS A 56 -9.76 -0.73 2.85
CA LYS A 56 -10.20 -1.69 1.83
C LYS A 56 -9.15 -1.85 0.75
N VAL A 57 -8.56 -3.04 0.66
CA VAL A 57 -7.67 -3.38 -0.47
C VAL A 57 -8.55 -3.64 -1.69
N LEU A 58 -8.39 -2.82 -2.73
CA LEU A 58 -9.17 -2.92 -3.96
C LEU A 58 -8.54 -3.89 -4.95
N GLU A 59 -7.23 -3.78 -5.16
CA GLU A 59 -6.55 -4.51 -6.22
C GLU A 59 -5.07 -4.73 -5.88
N ILE A 60 -4.51 -5.82 -6.39
CA ILE A 60 -3.09 -6.14 -6.34
C ILE A 60 -2.67 -6.53 -7.75
N ILE A 61 -1.80 -5.73 -8.36
CA ILE A 61 -1.31 -5.91 -9.73
C ILE A 61 0.19 -6.18 -9.68
N HIS A 62 0.62 -7.26 -10.31
CA HIS A 62 2.04 -7.47 -10.58
C HIS A 62 2.50 -6.57 -11.73
N VAL A 63 3.45 -5.67 -11.46
CA VAL A 63 3.91 -4.69 -12.47
C VAL A 63 5.11 -5.22 -13.23
N LYS A 64 6.16 -5.68 -12.52
CA LYS A 64 7.40 -6.15 -13.16
C LYS A 64 8.34 -6.86 -12.17
N ASP A 65 8.99 -7.94 -12.60
CA ASP A 65 10.03 -8.66 -11.85
C ASP A 65 9.58 -9.08 -10.44
N ASN A 66 9.98 -8.34 -9.41
CA ASN A 66 9.56 -8.54 -8.02
C ASN A 66 8.79 -7.31 -7.52
N ILE A 67 8.19 -6.50 -8.38
CA ILE A 67 7.46 -5.28 -8.02
C ILE A 67 5.96 -5.50 -8.24
N HIS A 68 5.22 -5.26 -7.17
CA HIS A 68 3.77 -5.32 -7.12
C HIS A 68 3.22 -3.94 -6.76
N LYS A 69 2.08 -3.61 -7.35
CA LYS A 69 1.31 -2.41 -7.03
C LYS A 69 0.02 -2.83 -6.36
N ILE A 70 -0.21 -2.34 -5.15
CA ILE A 70 -1.47 -2.55 -4.44
C ILE A 70 -2.27 -1.24 -4.45
N THR A 71 -3.58 -1.34 -4.59
CA THR A 71 -4.50 -0.20 -4.52
C THR A 71 -5.35 -0.36 -3.26
N ILE A 72 -5.29 0.63 -2.38
CA ILE A 72 -6.02 0.66 -1.11
C ILE A 72 -6.94 1.87 -1.10
N GLU A 73 -8.20 1.66 -0.79
CA GLU A 73 -9.19 2.69 -0.51
C GLU A 73 -9.24 2.98 0.99
N LYS A 74 -9.31 4.27 1.33
CA LYS A 74 -9.57 4.72 2.69
C LYS A 74 -11.06 4.79 3.02
#